data_AF-A0A3L7UUB5-F1
#
_entry.id   AF-A0A3L7UUB5-F1
#
_cell.length_a   1.000
_cell.length_b   1.000
_cell.length_c   1.000
_cell.angle_alpha   90.00
_cell.angle_beta   90.00
_cell.angle_gamma   90.00
#
_symmetry.space_group_name_H-M   'P 1'
#
loop_
_entity.id
_entity.type
_entity.pdbx_description
1 polymer ?
#
loop_
_entity_poly.entity_id
_entity_poly.type
_entity_poly.pdbx_seq_one_letter_code
_entity_poly.pdbx_strand_id
1 'polypeptide(L)'
;MKRDFPLIPVIIMTAVGTEETAVQALKCGAASYVTKRRLAQDLLETVRMVLRAADDERNVSRLLIHHTQQAEFKFVLENELPLLAASVIHLQQTMRAMGLFDESERLRIRVALEEALLNSMFHGNLELSSALREDDKPTYHEMARVRAKEPPYCERRIFVEASFSPSGAEFKIRDQGPGFNPMDLPDPTDPENLHRATGRGLLLMYTFMDGVAFNESGNEVRLTKTVRRVNVEPFA
;
A
#
# COMPACT_ATOMS: atom_id res chain seq x y z
N MET A 1 -18.21 17.83 -11.36
CA MET A 1 -18.84 16.61 -11.92
C MET A 1 -17.95 15.37 -11.79
N LYS A 2 -16.86 15.16 -12.56
CA LYS A 2 -15.99 13.96 -12.39
C LYS A 2 -15.35 13.84 -11.00
N ARG A 3 -15.08 14.98 -10.35
CA ARG A 3 -14.56 15.05 -8.98
C ARG A 3 -15.59 14.66 -7.92
N ASP A 4 -16.87 14.91 -8.19
CA ASP A 4 -17.98 14.68 -7.25
C ASP A 4 -18.72 13.37 -7.55
N PHE A 5 -18.61 12.88 -8.79
CA PHE A 5 -19.25 11.68 -9.33
C PHE A 5 -18.27 10.89 -10.23
N PRO A 6 -17.22 10.28 -9.66
CA PRO A 6 -16.15 9.64 -10.44
C PRO A 6 -16.62 8.44 -11.27
N LEU A 7 -17.70 7.78 -10.83
CA LEU A 7 -18.30 6.60 -11.46
C LEU A 7 -19.40 6.92 -12.49
N ILE A 8 -19.78 8.20 -12.68
CA ILE A 8 -20.74 8.58 -13.71
C ILE A 8 -19.96 8.86 -15.00
N PRO A 9 -20.09 8.02 -16.04
CA PRO A 9 -19.37 8.26 -17.27
C PRO A 9 -19.98 9.43 -18.05
N VAL A 10 -19.12 10.23 -18.67
CA VAL A 10 -19.52 11.39 -19.48
C VAL A 10 -19.17 11.13 -20.93
N ILE A 11 -20.16 11.25 -21.82
CA ILE A 11 -19.97 11.19 -23.27
C ILE A 11 -20.15 12.61 -23.83
N ILE A 12 -19.22 13.03 -24.68
CA ILE A 12 -19.21 14.39 -25.22
C ILE A 12 -19.70 14.41 -26.65
N MET A 13 -20.57 15.37 -26.96
CA MET A 13 -21.07 15.59 -28.31
C MET A 13 -20.32 16.73 -28.98
N THR A 14 -19.66 16.46 -30.10
CA THR A 14 -18.85 17.46 -30.82
C THR A 14 -19.45 17.87 -32.16
N ALA A 15 -19.20 19.11 -32.57
CA ALA A 15 -19.55 19.61 -33.89
C ALA A 15 -18.33 19.58 -34.83
N VAL A 16 -18.55 19.86 -36.10
CA VAL A 16 -17.46 19.89 -37.10
C VAL A 16 -16.45 20.98 -36.72
N GLY A 17 -15.15 20.66 -36.76
CA GLY A 17 -14.08 21.59 -36.39
C GLY A 17 -13.86 21.75 -34.88
N THR A 18 -14.37 20.82 -34.05
CA THR A 18 -14.15 20.81 -32.59
C THR A 18 -13.41 19.56 -32.11
N GLU A 19 -12.60 18.97 -32.99
CA GLU A 19 -11.88 17.72 -32.72
C GLU A 19 -10.83 17.91 -31.61
N GLU A 20 -10.14 19.06 -31.56
CA GLU A 20 -9.23 19.38 -30.46
C GLU A 20 -9.97 19.47 -29.12
N THR A 21 -11.22 19.95 -29.13
CA THR A 21 -12.07 20.00 -27.92
C THR A 21 -12.48 18.60 -27.46
N ALA A 22 -12.76 17.68 -28.40
CA ALA A 22 -13.06 16.27 -28.09
C ALA A 22 -11.86 15.61 -27.40
N VAL A 23 -10.67 15.77 -27.99
CA VAL A 23 -9.41 15.22 -27.46
C VAL A 23 -9.12 15.78 -26.07
N GLN A 24 -9.26 17.09 -25.89
CA GLN A 24 -9.03 17.71 -24.59
C GLN A 24 -9.99 17.18 -23.54
N ALA A 25 -11.25 16.97 -23.91
CA ALA A 25 -12.23 16.53 -22.96
C ALA A 25 -12.12 15.02 -22.61
N LEU A 26 -11.62 14.19 -23.53
CA LEU A 26 -11.16 12.83 -23.23
C LEU A 26 -9.97 12.85 -22.25
N LYS A 27 -8.98 13.75 -22.46
CA LYS A 27 -7.86 13.95 -21.52
C LYS A 27 -8.33 14.40 -20.13
N CYS A 28 -9.43 15.16 -20.06
CA CYS A 28 -10.07 15.54 -18.80
C CYS A 28 -10.97 14.44 -18.20
N GLY A 29 -11.03 13.25 -18.82
CA GLY A 29 -11.69 12.07 -18.26
C GLY A 29 -13.08 11.75 -18.82
N ALA A 30 -13.50 12.35 -19.93
CA ALA A 30 -14.69 11.86 -20.64
C ALA A 30 -14.49 10.41 -21.08
N ALA A 31 -15.54 9.59 -20.95
CA ALA A 31 -15.47 8.16 -21.25
C ALA A 31 -15.45 7.90 -22.76
N SER A 32 -16.10 8.75 -23.55
CA SER A 32 -16.10 8.69 -25.01
C SER A 32 -16.61 9.99 -25.62
N TYR A 33 -16.65 10.08 -26.94
CA TYR A 33 -17.24 11.19 -27.67
C TYR A 33 -18.02 10.70 -28.89
N VAL A 34 -19.00 11.50 -29.33
CA VAL A 34 -19.80 11.25 -30.52
C VAL A 34 -19.96 12.54 -31.30
N THR A 35 -19.84 12.49 -32.63
CA THR A 35 -20.07 13.67 -33.46
C THR A 35 -21.57 13.93 -33.65
N LYS A 36 -22.00 15.19 -33.63
CA LYS A 36 -23.42 15.55 -33.88
C LYS A 36 -23.93 15.05 -35.23
N ARG A 37 -23.06 14.95 -36.24
CA ARG A 37 -23.41 14.44 -37.59
C ARG A 37 -23.80 12.96 -37.57
N ARG A 38 -23.17 12.16 -36.70
CA ARG A 38 -23.41 10.72 -36.60
C ARG A 38 -24.10 10.31 -35.30
N LEU A 39 -24.67 11.28 -34.59
CA LEU A 39 -25.25 11.06 -33.26
C LEU A 39 -26.29 9.93 -33.26
N ALA A 40 -27.19 9.93 -34.23
CA ALA A 40 -28.23 8.90 -34.33
C ALA A 40 -27.67 7.49 -34.61
N GLN A 41 -26.49 7.40 -35.23
CA GLN A 41 -25.84 6.13 -35.59
C GLN A 41 -24.99 5.60 -34.44
N ASP A 42 -24.14 6.46 -33.87
CA ASP A 42 -23.04 6.02 -33.00
C ASP A 42 -23.35 6.19 -31.50
N LEU A 43 -24.32 7.03 -31.12
CA LEU A 43 -24.59 7.33 -29.71
C LEU A 43 -25.07 6.11 -28.93
N LEU A 44 -25.99 5.33 -29.50
CA LEU A 44 -26.58 4.19 -28.79
C LEU A 44 -25.53 3.11 -28.50
N GLU A 45 -24.64 2.83 -29.46
CA GLU A 45 -23.53 1.90 -29.28
C GLU A 45 -22.53 2.43 -28.26
N THR A 46 -22.17 3.71 -28.36
CA THR A 46 -21.23 4.35 -27.45
C THR A 46 -21.76 4.37 -26.01
N VAL A 47 -23.04 4.70 -25.81
CA VAL A 47 -23.71 4.64 -24.50
C VAL A 47 -23.69 3.22 -23.96
N ARG A 48 -24.04 2.20 -24.77
CA ARG A 48 -24.00 0.80 -24.33
C ARG A 48 -22.61 0.34 -23.91
N MET A 49 -21.59 0.67 -24.70
CA MET A 49 -20.19 0.33 -24.40
C MET A 49 -19.75 0.97 -23.08
N VAL A 50 -20.03 2.26 -22.90
CA VAL A 50 -19.66 3.03 -21.72
C VAL A 50 -20.41 2.53 -20.48
N LEU A 51 -21.70 2.20 -20.59
CA LEU A 51 -22.47 1.63 -19.48
C LEU A 51 -21.97 0.23 -19.10
N ARG A 52 -21.63 -0.63 -20.08
CA ARG A 52 -21.04 -1.96 -19.79
C ARG A 52 -19.73 -1.83 -19.01
N ALA A 53 -18.82 -0.96 -19.45
CA ALA A 53 -17.56 -0.73 -18.74
C ALA A 53 -17.79 -0.21 -17.31
N ALA A 54 -18.76 0.69 -17.11
CA ALA A 54 -19.12 1.19 -15.78
C ALA A 54 -19.77 0.11 -14.90
N ASP A 55 -20.57 -0.79 -15.49
CA ASP A 55 -21.17 -1.93 -14.79
C ASP A 55 -20.11 -2.97 -14.42
N ASP A 56 -19.16 -3.26 -15.31
CA ASP A 56 -18.04 -4.17 -15.04
C ASP A 56 -17.19 -3.65 -13.86
N GLU A 57 -16.84 -2.36 -13.84
CA GLU A 57 -16.09 -1.74 -12.74
C GLU A 57 -16.87 -1.80 -11.40
N ARG A 58 -18.20 -1.56 -11.45
CA ARG A 58 -19.07 -1.70 -10.28
C ARG A 58 -19.18 -3.14 -9.79
N ASN A 59 -19.30 -4.10 -10.71
CA ASN A 59 -19.38 -5.52 -10.37
C ASN A 59 -18.08 -6.03 -9.77
N VAL A 60 -16.93 -5.63 -10.29
CA VAL A 60 -15.62 -5.93 -9.71
C VAL A 60 -15.50 -5.33 -8.31
N SER A 61 -15.86 -4.05 -8.14
CA SER A 61 -15.84 -3.40 -6.82
C SER A 61 -16.74 -4.12 -5.82
N ARG A 62 -17.96 -4.52 -6.25
CA ARG A 62 -18.89 -5.30 -5.42
C ARG A 62 -18.32 -6.65 -5.03
N LEU A 63 -17.69 -7.37 -5.97
CA LEU A 63 -17.01 -8.64 -5.71
C LEU A 63 -15.93 -8.46 -4.64
N LEU A 64 -15.04 -7.47 -4.82
CA LEU A 64 -13.89 -7.25 -3.94
C LEU A 64 -14.28 -6.77 -2.54
N ILE A 65 -15.27 -5.90 -2.42
CA ILE A 65 -15.68 -5.31 -1.14
C ILE A 65 -16.63 -6.24 -0.35
N HIS A 66 -17.59 -6.87 -1.04
CA HIS A 66 -18.69 -7.56 -0.35
C HIS A 66 -18.62 -9.08 -0.41
N HIS A 67 -17.85 -9.65 -1.33
CA HIS A 67 -17.86 -11.10 -1.57
C HIS A 67 -16.49 -11.75 -1.33
N THR A 68 -15.38 -11.00 -1.39
CA THR A 68 -14.06 -11.52 -1.04
C THR A 68 -13.95 -11.77 0.46
N GLN A 69 -13.78 -13.04 0.85
CA GLN A 69 -13.55 -13.43 2.25
C GLN A 69 -12.07 -13.36 2.63
N GLN A 70 -11.17 -13.60 1.66
CA GLN A 70 -9.74 -13.66 1.92
C GLN A 70 -8.95 -13.33 0.65
N ALA A 71 -7.84 -12.62 0.82
CA ALA A 71 -6.80 -12.45 -0.19
C ALA A 71 -5.43 -12.61 0.47
N GLU A 72 -4.52 -13.34 -0.18
CA GLU A 72 -3.18 -13.62 0.33
C GLU A 72 -2.10 -13.32 -0.71
N PHE A 73 -1.00 -12.76 -0.24
CA PHE A 73 0.18 -12.49 -1.06
C PHE A 73 1.44 -12.97 -0.35
N LYS A 74 2.36 -13.55 -1.11
CA LYS A 74 3.68 -13.96 -0.64
C LYS A 74 4.73 -13.43 -1.59
N PHE A 75 5.62 -12.59 -1.08
CA PHE A 75 6.74 -12.03 -1.83
C PHE A 75 8.07 -12.52 -1.27
N VAL A 76 9.01 -12.76 -2.18
CA VAL A 76 10.42 -12.97 -1.86
C VAL A 76 11.17 -11.85 -2.57
N LEU A 77 11.75 -10.94 -1.80
CA LEU A 77 12.31 -9.68 -2.30
C LEU A 77 13.82 -9.64 -2.08
N GLU A 78 14.55 -9.17 -3.08
CA GLU A 78 15.93 -8.68 -2.94
C GLU A 78 16.00 -7.45 -2.02
N ASN A 79 17.21 -7.12 -1.56
CA ASN A 79 17.48 -5.91 -0.77
C ASN A 79 17.49 -4.65 -1.66
N GLU A 80 16.37 -4.36 -2.33
CA GLU A 80 16.21 -3.25 -3.27
C GLU A 80 15.02 -2.35 -2.91
N LEU A 81 15.30 -1.09 -2.54
CA LEU A 81 14.28 -0.11 -2.14
C LEU A 81 13.09 0.01 -3.11
N PRO A 82 13.26 0.00 -4.46
CA PRO A 82 12.12 0.04 -5.37
C PRO A 82 11.18 -1.15 -5.24
N LEU A 83 11.69 -2.36 -5.00
CA LEU A 83 10.87 -3.56 -4.82
C LEU A 83 10.11 -3.52 -3.49
N LEU A 84 10.77 -3.08 -2.42
CA LEU A 84 10.14 -2.86 -1.12
C LEU A 84 8.98 -1.87 -1.26
N ALA A 85 9.22 -0.71 -1.87
CA ALA A 85 8.19 0.31 -2.09
C ALA A 85 7.03 -0.20 -2.96
N ALA A 86 7.33 -0.93 -4.05
CA ALA A 86 6.31 -1.52 -4.92
C ALA A 86 5.41 -2.51 -4.17
N SER A 87 6.00 -3.33 -3.28
CA SER A 87 5.22 -4.28 -2.47
C SER A 87 4.23 -3.55 -1.55
N VAL A 88 4.66 -2.47 -0.88
CA VAL A 88 3.78 -1.69 0.01
C VAL A 88 2.66 -1.01 -0.78
N ILE A 89 2.97 -0.42 -1.94
CA ILE A 89 1.97 0.22 -2.80
C ILE A 89 0.91 -0.80 -3.23
N HIS A 90 1.34 -2.01 -3.62
CA HIS A 90 0.42 -3.07 -4.00
C HIS A 90 -0.49 -3.48 -2.83
N LEU A 91 0.07 -3.71 -1.64
CA LEU A 91 -0.70 -4.02 -0.44
C LEU A 91 -1.70 -2.90 -0.07
N GLN A 92 -1.31 -1.63 -0.24
CA GLN A 92 -2.19 -0.48 -0.03
C GLN A 92 -3.34 -0.42 -1.05
N GLN A 93 -3.06 -0.72 -2.32
CA GLN A 93 -4.06 -0.82 -3.38
C GLN A 93 -5.04 -1.97 -3.11
N THR A 94 -4.56 -3.10 -2.62
CA THR A 94 -5.41 -4.24 -2.21
C THR A 94 -6.36 -3.85 -1.07
N MET A 95 -5.86 -3.23 0.00
CA MET A 95 -6.72 -2.74 1.09
C MET A 95 -7.78 -1.78 0.54
N ARG A 96 -7.40 -0.87 -0.36
CA ARG A 96 -8.34 0.06 -1.02
C ARG A 96 -9.38 -0.66 -1.86
N ALA A 97 -8.99 -1.63 -2.67
CA ALA A 97 -9.89 -2.34 -3.56
C ALA A 97 -10.91 -3.21 -2.77
N MET A 98 -10.50 -3.75 -1.63
CA MET A 98 -11.37 -4.48 -0.71
C MET A 98 -12.20 -3.58 0.22
N GLY A 99 -12.06 -2.25 0.13
CA GLY A 99 -12.76 -1.32 1.02
C GLY A 99 -12.33 -1.42 2.49
N LEU A 100 -11.12 -1.93 2.75
CA LEU A 100 -10.55 -2.03 4.08
C LEU A 100 -9.90 -0.71 4.48
N PHE A 101 -10.26 -0.24 5.68
CA PHE A 101 -9.73 0.94 6.36
C PHE A 101 -9.98 2.26 5.60
N ASP A 102 -10.04 3.36 6.34
CA ASP A 102 -10.14 4.68 5.71
C ASP A 102 -8.81 5.13 5.08
N GLU A 103 -8.78 6.31 4.45
CA GLU A 103 -7.54 6.83 3.86
C GLU A 103 -6.44 7.10 4.89
N SER A 104 -6.79 7.62 6.08
CA SER A 104 -5.83 7.94 7.14
C SER A 104 -5.24 6.66 7.72
N GLU A 105 -6.07 5.65 7.98
CA GLU A 105 -5.64 4.34 8.46
C GLU A 105 -4.74 3.63 7.45
N ARG A 106 -5.10 3.61 6.16
CA ARG A 106 -4.23 3.02 5.12
C ARG A 106 -2.88 3.73 5.02
N LEU A 107 -2.83 5.04 5.21
CA LEU A 107 -1.59 5.81 5.25
C LEU A 107 -0.72 5.41 6.47
N ARG A 108 -1.33 5.21 7.64
CA ARG A 108 -0.64 4.77 8.85
C ARG A 108 -0.08 3.34 8.71
N ILE A 109 -0.88 2.43 8.15
CA ILE A 109 -0.44 1.05 7.84
C ILE A 109 0.74 1.09 6.86
N ARG A 110 0.67 1.93 5.81
CA ARG A 110 1.77 2.12 4.87
C ARG A 110 3.07 2.47 5.59
N VAL A 111 3.05 3.47 6.49
CA VAL A 111 4.24 3.90 7.23
C VAL A 111 4.80 2.76 8.10
N ALA A 112 3.94 1.99 8.76
CA ALA A 112 4.37 0.84 9.57
C ALA A 112 5.02 -0.27 8.71
N LEU A 113 4.46 -0.55 7.53
CA LEU A 113 5.01 -1.54 6.59
C LEU A 113 6.34 -1.09 6.00
N GLU A 114 6.46 0.18 5.60
CA GLU A 114 7.70 0.76 5.13
C GLU A 114 8.80 0.58 6.18
N GLU A 115 8.51 0.92 7.44
CA GLU A 115 9.51 0.81 8.48
C GLU A 115 9.93 -0.64 8.78
N ALA A 116 8.98 -1.57 8.83
CA ALA A 116 9.28 -2.99 9.01
C ALA A 116 10.18 -3.54 7.88
N LEU A 117 9.91 -3.15 6.63
CA LEU A 117 10.72 -3.54 5.47
C LEU A 117 12.10 -2.90 5.49
N LEU A 118 12.19 -1.61 5.86
CA LEU A 118 13.47 -0.92 5.99
C LEU A 118 14.33 -1.53 7.11
N ASN A 119 13.72 -1.92 8.24
CA ASN A 119 14.41 -2.62 9.31
C ASN A 119 14.92 -3.99 8.85
N SER A 120 14.07 -4.75 8.16
CA SER A 120 14.41 -6.06 7.59
C SER A 120 15.57 -5.96 6.60
N MET A 121 15.60 -4.91 5.76
CA MET A 121 16.69 -4.68 4.83
C MET A 121 17.96 -4.20 5.54
N PHE A 122 17.91 -3.06 6.21
CA PHE A 122 19.11 -2.41 6.72
C PHE A 122 19.68 -3.09 7.96
N HIS A 123 18.84 -3.42 8.94
CA HIS A 123 19.28 -3.95 10.22
C HIS A 123 19.31 -5.48 10.23
N GLY A 124 18.38 -6.14 9.54
CA GLY A 124 18.40 -7.58 9.33
C GLY A 124 19.42 -8.00 8.28
N ASN A 125 19.04 -7.91 7.01
CA ASN A 125 19.82 -8.48 5.92
C ASN A 125 21.17 -7.82 5.69
N LEU A 126 21.27 -6.49 5.81
CA LEU A 126 22.53 -5.75 5.64
C LEU A 126 23.32 -5.55 6.94
N GLU A 127 22.81 -6.00 8.09
CA GLU A 127 23.47 -5.94 9.41
C GLU A 127 24.05 -4.56 9.77
N LEU A 128 23.39 -3.47 9.36
CA LEU A 128 23.81 -2.12 9.70
C LEU A 128 23.37 -1.79 11.11
N SER A 129 24.28 -1.25 11.93
CA SER A 129 23.94 -0.78 13.26
C SER A 129 22.99 0.41 13.18
N SER A 130 21.95 0.40 14.03
CA SER A 130 20.99 1.47 14.16
C SER A 130 21.64 2.77 14.64
N ALA A 131 22.65 2.71 15.53
CA ALA A 131 23.38 3.87 16.02
C ALA A 131 24.09 4.66 14.91
N LEU A 132 24.64 3.96 13.90
CA LEU A 132 25.36 4.58 12.79
C LEU A 132 24.45 5.44 11.89
N ARG A 133 23.14 5.18 11.89
CA ARG A 133 22.14 5.94 11.11
C ARG A 133 21.99 7.38 11.61
N GLU A 134 22.23 7.63 12.90
CA GLU A 134 22.11 8.95 13.53
C GLU A 134 23.41 9.76 13.43
N ASP A 135 24.55 9.10 13.72
CA ASP A 135 25.84 9.75 13.88
C ASP A 135 26.50 10.13 12.54
N ASP A 136 26.35 9.29 11.49
CA ASP A 136 27.02 9.50 10.20
C ASP A 136 26.19 8.93 9.03
N LYS A 137 25.20 9.71 8.59
CA LYS A 137 24.30 9.35 7.48
C LYS A 137 25.06 9.01 6.18
N PRO A 138 26.06 9.80 5.73
CA PRO A 138 26.85 9.45 4.55
C PRO A 138 27.48 8.05 4.64
N THR A 139 28.16 7.72 5.74
CA THR A 139 28.80 6.41 5.92
C THR A 139 27.76 5.29 6.01
N TYR A 140 26.64 5.52 6.70
CA TYR A 140 25.53 4.56 6.76
C TYR A 140 24.99 4.20 5.37
N HIS A 141 24.74 5.20 4.52
CA HIS A 141 24.22 4.98 3.17
C HIS A 141 25.25 4.32 2.24
N GLU A 142 26.53 4.66 2.37
CA GLU A 142 27.58 4.02 1.56
C GLU A 142 27.78 2.56 1.97
N MET A 143 27.80 2.25 3.27
CA MET A 143 27.87 0.87 3.76
C MET A 143 26.68 0.04 3.27
N ALA A 144 25.47 0.60 3.27
CA ALA A 144 24.31 -0.07 2.72
C ALA A 144 24.48 -0.39 1.24
N ARG A 145 24.99 0.58 0.45
CA ARG A 145 25.23 0.42 -0.99
C ARG A 145 26.26 -0.65 -1.30
N VAL A 146 27.33 -0.72 -0.50
CA VAL A 146 28.39 -1.73 -0.61
C VAL A 146 27.85 -3.11 -0.24
N ARG A 147 27.27 -3.26 0.96
CA ARG A 147 26.76 -4.56 1.44
C ARG A 147 25.65 -5.10 0.56
N ALA A 148 24.78 -4.26 -0.01
CA ALA A 148 23.74 -4.71 -0.94
C ALA A 148 24.28 -5.47 -2.18
N LYS A 149 25.58 -5.39 -2.46
CA LYS A 149 26.25 -6.06 -3.59
C LYS A 149 27.24 -7.15 -3.18
N GLU A 150 27.47 -7.36 -1.90
CA GLU A 150 28.48 -8.29 -1.38
C GLU A 150 27.85 -9.52 -0.72
N PRO A 151 28.37 -10.74 -0.97
CA PRO A 151 27.99 -11.91 -0.18
C PRO A 151 28.41 -11.77 1.30
N PRO A 152 27.62 -12.32 2.26
CA PRO A 152 26.37 -13.04 2.04
C PRO A 152 25.14 -12.13 1.90
N TYR A 153 25.29 -10.81 2.08
CA TYR A 153 24.18 -9.87 2.21
C TYR A 153 23.30 -9.77 0.94
N CYS A 154 23.91 -9.78 -0.26
CA CYS A 154 23.16 -9.71 -1.53
C CYS A 154 22.39 -11.01 -1.86
N GLU A 155 22.75 -12.12 -1.22
CA GLU A 155 22.07 -13.42 -1.38
C GLU A 155 20.87 -13.57 -0.44
N ARG A 156 20.82 -12.76 0.63
CA ARG A 156 19.68 -12.72 1.54
C ARG A 156 18.44 -12.12 0.86
N ARG A 157 17.28 -12.55 1.33
CA ARG A 157 15.96 -12.15 0.85
C ARG A 157 15.09 -11.70 2.01
N ILE A 158 14.11 -10.86 1.70
CA ILE A 158 13.03 -10.48 2.60
C ILE A 158 11.77 -11.21 2.16
N PHE A 159 11.14 -11.91 3.09
CA PHE A 159 9.90 -12.65 2.87
C PHE A 159 8.74 -11.84 3.42
N VAL A 160 7.76 -11.53 2.58
CA VAL A 160 6.57 -10.76 2.98
C VAL A 160 5.36 -11.63 2.76
N GLU A 161 4.65 -11.97 3.83
CA GLU A 161 3.32 -12.58 3.77
C GLU A 161 2.28 -11.52 4.16
N ALA A 162 1.24 -11.37 3.36
CA ALA A 162 0.12 -10.49 3.67
C ALA A 162 -1.19 -11.25 3.51
N SER A 163 -2.09 -11.11 4.48
CA SER A 163 -3.45 -11.64 4.42
C SER A 163 -4.45 -10.53 4.71
N PHE A 164 -5.53 -10.52 3.94
CA PHE A 164 -6.62 -9.55 4.04
C PHE A 164 -7.94 -10.28 4.16
N SER A 165 -8.81 -9.77 5.02
CA SER A 165 -10.18 -10.27 5.18
C SER A 165 -11.10 -9.13 5.61
N PRO A 166 -12.44 -9.32 5.62
CA PRO A 166 -13.37 -8.32 6.10
C PRO A 166 -13.16 -7.88 7.57
N SER A 167 -12.39 -8.63 8.37
CA SER A 167 -12.08 -8.28 9.76
C SER A 167 -10.79 -7.46 9.90
N GLY A 168 -9.91 -7.41 8.89
CA GLY A 168 -8.61 -6.78 9.03
C GLY A 168 -7.56 -7.27 8.05
N ALA A 169 -6.32 -6.91 8.37
CA ALA A 169 -5.12 -7.32 7.65
C ALA A 169 -4.04 -7.79 8.63
N GLU A 170 -3.31 -8.83 8.23
CA GLU A 170 -2.09 -9.28 8.89
C GLU A 170 -0.94 -9.28 7.89
N PHE A 171 0.22 -8.82 8.36
CA PHE A 171 1.46 -8.80 7.59
C PHE A 171 2.55 -9.49 8.40
N LYS A 172 3.33 -10.36 7.75
CA LYS A 172 4.57 -10.91 8.31
C LYS A 172 5.72 -10.53 7.40
N ILE A 173 6.76 -9.97 7.99
CA ILE A 173 7.96 -9.57 7.27
C ILE A 173 9.12 -10.25 7.96
N ARG A 174 9.79 -11.14 7.23
CA ARG A 174 10.93 -11.93 7.74
C ARG A 174 12.18 -11.69 6.91
N ASP A 175 13.28 -11.43 7.57
CA ASP A 175 14.61 -11.33 6.97
C ASP A 175 15.46 -12.58 7.24
N GLN A 176 16.69 -12.58 6.74
CA GLN A 176 17.68 -13.65 6.92
C GLN A 176 18.93 -13.17 7.66
N GLY A 177 18.82 -12.03 8.35
CA GLY A 177 19.82 -11.54 9.26
C GLY A 177 19.87 -12.35 10.57
N PRO A 178 20.80 -11.97 11.46
CA PRO A 178 20.98 -12.63 12.76
C PRO A 178 19.79 -12.42 13.71
N GLY A 179 18.93 -11.44 13.41
CA GLY A 179 17.84 -11.01 14.28
C GLY A 179 18.32 -10.26 15.52
N PHE A 180 17.41 -10.04 16.46
CA PHE A 180 17.69 -9.34 17.72
C PHE A 180 16.86 -9.95 18.85
N ASN A 181 17.19 -9.65 20.10
CA ASN A 181 16.38 -10.10 21.24
C ASN A 181 15.22 -9.11 21.47
N PRO A 182 13.95 -9.52 21.30
CA PRO A 182 12.81 -8.63 21.48
C PRO A 182 12.66 -8.10 22.92
N MET A 183 13.22 -8.80 23.91
CA MET A 183 13.20 -8.37 25.31
C MET A 183 14.12 -7.18 25.59
N ASP A 184 15.09 -6.93 24.71
CA ASP A 184 16.02 -5.80 24.84
C ASP A 184 15.45 -4.52 24.20
N LEU A 185 14.27 -4.60 23.57
CA LEU A 185 13.61 -3.43 23.01
C LEU A 185 13.12 -2.50 24.12
N PRO A 186 13.41 -1.19 24.02
CA PRO A 186 12.92 -0.24 24.99
C PRO A 186 11.40 -0.09 24.87
N ASP A 187 10.74 0.27 25.98
CA ASP A 187 9.28 0.40 26.01
C ASP A 187 8.80 1.37 24.93
N PRO A 188 8.02 0.91 23.93
CA PRO A 188 7.58 1.75 22.83
C PRO A 188 6.58 2.83 23.26
N THR A 189 6.05 2.76 24.48
CA THR A 189 5.11 3.74 25.06
C THR A 189 5.79 4.82 25.89
N ASP A 190 7.10 4.70 26.14
CA ASP A 190 7.86 5.68 26.90
C ASP A 190 8.16 6.95 26.06
N PRO A 191 7.74 8.15 26.50
CA PRO A 191 8.04 9.41 25.82
C PRO A 191 9.53 9.71 25.62
N GLU A 192 10.43 9.15 26.42
CA GLU A 192 11.88 9.33 26.25
C GLU A 192 12.40 8.66 24.97
N ASN A 193 11.75 7.57 24.52
CA ASN A 193 12.09 6.89 23.27
C ASN A 193 11.61 7.65 22.02
N LEU A 194 10.78 8.69 22.19
CA LEU A 194 10.30 9.57 21.13
C LEU A 194 11.43 10.43 20.50
N HIS A 195 12.50 10.66 21.26
CA HIS A 195 13.62 11.53 20.87
C HIS A 195 14.79 10.78 20.19
N ARG A 196 14.78 9.44 20.17
CA ARG A 196 15.79 8.60 19.49
C ARG A 196 15.32 8.20 18.09
N ALA A 197 16.10 8.47 17.05
CA ALA A 197 15.72 8.14 15.68
C ALA A 197 15.71 6.61 15.42
N THR A 198 16.54 5.88 16.17
CA THR A 198 16.58 4.42 16.25
C THR A 198 15.33 3.79 16.87
N GLY A 199 14.57 4.54 17.69
CA GLY A 199 13.31 4.10 18.30
C GLY A 199 12.06 4.55 17.55
N ARG A 200 12.17 5.60 16.72
CA ARG A 200 11.02 6.17 15.99
C ARG A 200 10.32 5.15 15.10
N GLY A 201 11.08 4.23 14.49
CA GLY A 201 10.52 3.23 13.61
C GLY A 201 9.59 2.24 14.32
N LEU A 202 10.09 1.63 15.39
CA LEU A 202 9.32 0.74 16.26
C LEU A 202 8.11 1.47 16.85
N LEU A 203 8.31 2.69 17.38
CA LEU A 203 7.24 3.53 17.89
C LEU A 203 6.12 3.73 16.87
N LEU A 204 6.45 4.05 15.61
CA LEU A 204 5.43 4.23 14.57
C LEU A 204 4.66 2.94 14.30
N MET A 205 5.34 1.79 14.27
CA MET A 205 4.67 0.49 14.13
C MET A 205 3.71 0.22 15.30
N TYR A 206 4.17 0.38 16.55
CA TYR A 206 3.34 0.21 17.75
C TYR A 206 2.19 1.23 17.85
N THR A 207 2.39 2.45 17.34
CA THR A 207 1.37 3.50 17.36
C THR A 207 0.27 3.26 16.31
N PHE A 208 0.64 2.73 15.14
CA PHE A 208 -0.26 2.65 13.99
C PHE A 208 -0.94 1.29 13.84
N MET A 209 -0.28 0.21 14.25
CA MET A 209 -0.83 -1.14 14.20
C MET A 209 -1.56 -1.48 15.50
N ASP A 210 -2.54 -2.38 15.44
CA ASP A 210 -3.25 -2.84 16.63
C ASP A 210 -2.48 -3.97 17.34
N GLY A 211 -1.59 -4.66 16.63
CA GLY A 211 -0.67 -5.63 17.19
C GLY A 211 0.66 -5.65 16.45
N VAL A 212 1.74 -5.80 17.22
CA VAL A 212 3.12 -5.95 16.75
C VAL A 212 3.76 -7.05 17.58
N ALA A 213 4.23 -8.11 16.92
CA ALA A 213 4.88 -9.24 17.59
C ALA A 213 6.12 -9.66 16.80
N PHE A 214 7.21 -9.93 17.51
CA PHE A 214 8.43 -10.48 16.93
C PHE A 214 8.51 -11.99 17.22
N ASN A 215 9.12 -12.75 16.32
CA ASN A 215 9.45 -14.14 16.61
C ASN A 215 10.60 -14.26 17.63
N GLU A 216 10.87 -15.47 18.12
CA GLU A 216 11.93 -15.72 19.12
C GLU A 216 13.32 -15.29 18.65
N SER A 217 13.61 -15.43 17.35
CA SER A 217 14.88 -15.02 16.75
C SER A 217 14.97 -13.52 16.48
N GLY A 218 13.86 -12.77 16.57
CA GLY A 218 13.76 -11.35 16.24
C GLY A 218 14.10 -10.98 14.79
N ASN A 219 13.92 -11.90 13.84
CA ASN A 219 14.09 -11.65 12.40
C ASN A 219 12.76 -11.77 11.62
N GLU A 220 11.64 -11.91 12.32
CA GLU A 220 10.30 -11.79 11.75
C GLU A 220 9.46 -10.87 12.62
N VAL A 221 8.79 -9.91 11.99
CA VAL A 221 7.76 -9.09 12.61
C VAL A 221 6.40 -9.43 12.02
N ARG A 222 5.41 -9.61 12.91
CA ARG A 222 4.00 -9.73 12.59
C ARG A 222 3.28 -8.45 12.98
N LEU A 223 2.60 -7.84 12.02
CA LEU A 223 1.80 -6.64 12.20
C LEU A 223 0.33 -6.96 11.92
N THR A 224 -0.57 -6.59 12.83
CA THR A 224 -2.01 -6.82 12.67
C THR A 224 -2.79 -5.52 12.77
N LYS A 225 -3.78 -5.34 11.89
CA LYS A 225 -4.73 -4.23 11.94
C LYS A 225 -6.16 -4.76 11.81
N THR A 226 -7.05 -4.34 12.70
CA THR A 226 -8.44 -4.78 12.73
C THR A 226 -9.35 -3.68 12.20
N VAL A 227 -10.30 -4.04 11.34
CA VAL A 227 -11.35 -3.12 10.90
C VAL A 227 -12.30 -2.85 12.07
N ARG A 228 -12.33 -1.60 12.53
CA ARG A 228 -13.30 -1.17 13.55
C ARG A 228 -14.61 -0.83 12.87
N ARG A 229 -15.61 -1.70 13.00
CA ARG A 229 -16.97 -1.36 12.56
C ARG A 229 -17.54 -0.33 13.53
N VAL A 230 -17.79 0.88 13.05
CA VAL A 230 -18.68 1.81 13.75
C VAL A 230 -20.08 1.23 13.63
N ASN A 231 -20.66 0.76 14.73
CA ASN A 231 -22.08 0.44 14.79
C ASN A 231 -22.84 1.75 14.57
N VAL A 232 -23.25 2.02 13.34
CA VAL A 232 -24.30 2.99 13.09
C VAL A 232 -25.58 2.24 13.38
N GLU A 233 -26.19 2.50 14.54
CA GLU A 233 -27.55 2.03 14.80
C GLU A 233 -28.44 2.52 13.65
N PRO A 234 -29.24 1.63 13.02
CA PRO A 234 -30.19 2.08 12.02
C PRO A 234 -31.12 3.08 12.70
N PHE A 235 -31.20 4.29 12.16
CA PHE A 235 -32.22 5.26 12.56
C PHE A 235 -33.58 4.56 12.47
N ALA A 236 -34.21 4.38 13.63
CA ALA A 236 -35.53 3.81 13.80
C ALA A 236 -36.62 4.73 13.21
#